data_AF-A0A650CHR1-F1
#
_entry.id   AF-A0A650CHR1-F1
#
_cell.length_a   1.000
_cell.length_b   1.000
_cell.length_c   1.000
_cell.angle_alpha   90.00
_cell.angle_beta   90.00
_cell.angle_gamma   90.00
#
_symmetry.space_group_name_H-M   'P 1'
#
loop_
_entity.id
_entity.type
_entity.pdbx_description
1 polymer ?
#
loop_
_entity_poly.entity_id
_entity_poly.type
_entity_poly.pdbx_seq_one_letter_code
_entity_poly.pdbx_strand_id
1 'polypeptide(L)'
;MADECRLSSRFNMCIILDLDRIVSSEKHADLLLICNEVVIVIEETRSMKSYDVDQVIQTLNDVKNNKKRYGILIDPSKFIGIIHSSKKFDPIAVKYLSKKTGKGFIIDKAECCDILIKKIEQIFYNRRINL
;
A
#
# COMPACT_ATOMS: atom_id res chain seq x y z
N MET A 1 5.67 6.23 14.36
CA MET A 1 6.46 5.06 13.93
C MET A 1 5.63 4.49 12.79
N ALA A 2 6.10 4.51 11.55
CA ALA A 2 5.26 4.29 10.37
C ALA A 2 4.59 2.90 10.30
N ASP A 3 5.03 1.92 11.10
CA ASP A 3 4.39 0.60 11.23
C ASP A 3 3.44 0.56 12.45
N GLU A 4 2.36 1.35 12.43
CA GLU A 4 1.41 1.41 13.55
C GLU A 4 0.74 0.06 13.80
N CYS A 5 0.49 -0.71 12.73
CA CYS A 5 -0.18 -2.00 12.78
C CYS A 5 0.75 -3.21 13.02
N ARG A 6 2.04 -2.98 13.32
CA ARG A 6 3.05 -4.04 13.59
C ARG A 6 3.17 -5.09 12.49
N LEU A 7 3.01 -4.67 11.24
CA LEU A 7 3.09 -5.49 10.03
C LEU A 7 4.42 -6.25 9.96
N SER A 8 5.52 -5.64 10.42
CA SER A 8 6.86 -6.26 10.44
C SER A 8 6.94 -7.54 11.27
N SER A 9 6.14 -7.65 12.34
CA SER A 9 6.09 -8.84 13.20
C SER A 9 5.21 -9.97 12.65
N ARG A 10 4.39 -9.65 11.64
CA ARG A 10 3.33 -10.53 11.14
C ARG A 10 3.58 -11.01 9.71
N PHE A 11 4.28 -10.21 8.91
CA PHE A 11 4.59 -10.51 7.52
C PHE A 11 6.10 -10.68 7.32
N ASN A 12 6.71 -11.61 8.05
CA ASN A 12 8.17 -11.86 8.03
C ASN A 12 8.72 -12.25 6.65
N MET A 13 7.85 -12.65 5.72
CA MET A 13 8.21 -12.95 4.32
C MET A 13 8.32 -11.69 3.44
N CYS A 14 7.95 -10.53 3.96
CA CYS A 14 8.00 -9.26 3.28
C CYS A 14 9.17 -8.42 3.79
N ILE A 15 9.81 -7.69 2.89
CA ILE A 15 10.63 -6.54 3.27
C ILE A 15 9.67 -5.37 3.48
N ILE A 16 9.77 -4.71 4.63
CA ILE A 16 8.96 -3.53 4.96
C ILE A 16 9.88 -2.32 5.05
N LEU A 17 9.55 -1.30 4.28
CA LEU A 17 10.30 -0.06 4.17
C LEU A 17 9.45 1.09 4.68
N ASP A 18 10.04 1.87 5.58
CA ASP A 18 9.54 3.18 6.02
C ASP A 18 9.98 4.22 4.97
N LEU A 19 9.02 4.71 4.19
CA LEU A 19 9.30 5.56 3.03
C LEU A 19 9.75 6.96 3.44
N ASP A 20 9.34 7.46 4.61
CA ASP A 20 9.82 8.74 5.19
C ASP A 20 11.34 8.75 5.35
N ARG A 21 11.95 7.57 5.54
CA ARG A 21 13.40 7.42 5.70
C ARG A 21 14.16 7.28 4.40
N ILE A 22 13.48 6.96 3.31
CA ILE A 22 14.10 6.58 2.02
C ILE A 22 13.92 7.69 0.98
N VAL A 23 12.85 8.48 1.09
CA VAL A 23 12.49 9.50 0.12
C VAL A 23 12.37 10.82 0.87
N SER A 24 13.30 11.75 0.67
CA SER A 24 13.40 12.95 1.50
C SER A 24 12.78 14.21 0.87
N SER A 25 12.11 14.14 -0.28
CA SER A 25 11.76 15.35 -1.05
C SER A 25 10.43 15.33 -1.81
N GLU A 26 9.70 14.22 -1.84
CA GLU A 26 8.44 14.10 -2.58
C GLU A 26 7.33 13.60 -1.66
N LYS A 27 6.07 13.96 -1.93
CA LYS A 27 4.95 13.37 -1.19
C LYS A 27 4.84 11.90 -1.57
N HIS A 28 4.93 11.03 -0.57
CA HIS A 28 4.81 9.60 -0.73
C HIS A 28 3.98 9.03 0.43
N ALA A 29 3.47 7.83 0.26
CA ALA A 29 2.84 7.10 1.34
C ALA A 29 3.84 6.68 2.41
N ASP A 30 3.37 6.24 3.58
CA ASP A 30 4.22 5.98 4.74
C ASP A 30 5.04 4.69 4.59
N LEU A 31 4.43 3.62 4.06
CA LEU A 31 5.06 2.30 4.00
C LEU A 31 5.07 1.67 2.62
N LEU A 32 6.11 0.88 2.38
CA LEU A 32 6.21 -0.02 1.24
C LEU A 32 6.52 -1.45 1.71
N LEU A 33 5.66 -2.39 1.36
CA LEU A 33 5.84 -3.82 1.59
C LEU A 33 6.18 -4.50 0.27
N ILE A 34 7.33 -5.19 0.24
CA ILE A 34 7.81 -5.95 -0.90
C ILE A 34 7.75 -7.42 -0.53
N CYS A 35 6.80 -8.15 -1.13
CA CYS A 35 6.44 -9.50 -0.75
C CYS A 35 6.49 -10.42 -1.96
N ASN A 36 7.70 -10.86 -2.32
CA ASN A 36 7.97 -11.59 -3.56
C ASN A 36 7.50 -10.79 -4.80
N GLU A 37 6.49 -11.27 -5.53
CA GLU A 37 5.95 -10.65 -6.75
C GLU A 37 4.84 -9.62 -6.47
N VAL A 38 4.54 -9.32 -5.21
CA VAL A 38 3.52 -8.35 -4.84
C VAL A 38 4.17 -7.19 -4.11
N VAL A 39 3.85 -5.99 -4.56
CA VAL A 39 4.21 -4.74 -3.90
C VAL A 39 2.95 -4.09 -3.34
N ILE A 40 3.00 -3.72 -2.06
CA ILE A 40 1.90 -3.05 -1.36
C ILE A 40 2.41 -1.71 -0.82
N VAL A 41 1.77 -0.62 -1.23
CA VAL A 41 1.97 0.72 -0.69
C VAL A 41 0.88 0.99 0.34
N ILE A 42 1.24 1.50 1.52
CA ILE A 42 0.28 1.80 2.59
C ILE A 42 0.42 3.27 3.00
N GLU A 43 -0.70 3.99 2.96
CA GLU A 43 -0.86 5.31 3.56
C GLU A 43 -1.59 5.16 4.89
N GLU A 44 -1.01 5.64 5.98
CA GLU A 44 -1.60 5.72 7.30
C GLU A 44 -2.11 7.16 7.55
N THR A 45 -3.43 7.30 7.68
CA THR A 45 -4.06 8.62 7.83
C THR A 45 -5.10 8.61 8.94
N ARG A 46 -5.28 9.73 9.65
CA ARG A 46 -6.39 9.80 10.62
C ARG A 46 -7.75 9.80 9.94
N SER A 47 -7.87 10.45 8.79
CA SER A 47 -9.11 10.53 8.02
C SER A 47 -8.79 10.58 6.53
N MET A 48 -9.24 9.57 5.79
CA MET A 48 -9.01 9.50 4.35
C MET A 48 -9.75 10.60 3.60
N LYS A 49 -9.03 11.24 2.70
CA LYS A 49 -9.41 12.29 1.74
C LYS A 49 -8.87 11.94 0.35
N SER A 50 -9.26 12.71 -0.66
CA SER A 50 -8.86 12.44 -2.04
C SER A 50 -7.35 12.57 -2.26
N TYR A 51 -6.66 13.44 -1.52
CA TYR A 51 -5.21 13.58 -1.66
C TYR A 51 -4.46 12.34 -1.17
N ASP A 52 -4.99 11.59 -0.18
CA ASP A 52 -4.37 10.33 0.26
C ASP A 52 -4.41 9.29 -0.89
N VAL A 53 -5.49 9.30 -1.68
CA VAL A 53 -5.59 8.47 -2.90
C VAL A 53 -4.54 8.87 -3.93
N ASP A 54 -4.38 10.18 -4.18
CA ASP A 54 -3.39 10.67 -5.13
C ASP A 54 -1.96 10.34 -4.67
N GLN A 55 -1.68 10.44 -3.37
CA GLN A 55 -0.39 10.13 -2.76
C GLN A 55 -0.03 8.65 -2.93
N VAL A 56 -0.98 7.74 -2.68
CA VAL A 56 -0.81 6.31 -2.96
C VAL A 56 -0.55 6.05 -4.44
N ILE A 57 -1.29 6.69 -5.35
CA ILE A 57 -1.08 6.53 -6.80
C ILE A 57 0.29 7.03 -7.24
N GLN A 58 0.71 8.19 -6.75
CA GLN A 58 2.03 8.77 -7.05
C GLN A 58 3.13 7.83 -6.59
N THR A 59 3.02 7.33 -5.34
CA THR A 59 3.97 6.37 -4.77
C THR A 59 4.02 5.08 -5.57
N LEU A 60 2.87 4.51 -5.95
CA LEU A 60 2.81 3.29 -6.77
C LEU A 60 3.46 3.48 -8.14
N ASN A 61 3.25 4.62 -8.79
CA ASN A 61 3.91 4.95 -10.06
C ASN A 61 5.42 5.09 -9.89
N ASP A 62 5.87 5.79 -8.84
CA ASP A 62 7.28 5.96 -8.56
C ASP A 62 7.95 4.60 -8.30
N VAL A 63 7.39 3.76 -7.43
CA VAL A 63 7.91 2.42 -7.14
C VAL A 63 7.94 1.55 -8.41
N LYS A 64 6.90 1.62 -9.24
CA LYS A 64 6.84 0.86 -10.50
C LYS A 64 7.93 1.28 -11.49
N ASN A 65 8.23 2.57 -11.56
CA ASN A 65 9.22 3.12 -12.50
C ASN A 65 10.66 3.05 -11.95
N ASN A 66 10.81 3.05 -10.63
CA ASN A 66 12.10 3.15 -9.93
C ASN A 66 12.40 1.93 -9.04
N LYS A 67 11.98 0.71 -9.45
CA LYS A 67 12.11 -0.55 -8.69
C LYS A 67 13.46 -0.77 -8.00
N LYS A 68 14.57 -0.48 -8.70
CA LYS A 68 15.94 -0.63 -8.17
C LYS A 68 16.20 0.27 -6.95
N ARG A 69 15.66 1.48 -6.92
CA ARG A 69 15.76 2.42 -5.79
C ARG A 69 15.18 1.81 -4.50
N TYR A 70 14.13 1.01 -4.65
CA TYR A 70 13.42 0.37 -3.55
C TYR A 70 13.91 -1.05 -3.25
N GLY A 71 14.99 -1.51 -3.88
CA GLY A 71 15.51 -2.86 -3.66
C GLY A 71 14.62 -3.98 -4.23
N ILE A 72 13.72 -3.67 -5.16
CA ILE A 72 12.86 -4.66 -5.83
C ILE A 72 13.68 -5.37 -6.90
N LEU A 73 14.07 -6.62 -6.63
CA LEU A 73 14.93 -7.44 -7.51
C LEU A 73 14.16 -8.20 -8.58
N ILE A 74 12.92 -8.60 -8.29
CA ILE A 74 12.04 -9.38 -9.16
C ILE A 74 10.91 -8.47 -9.63
N ASP A 75 10.53 -8.56 -10.91
CA ASP A 75 9.44 -7.75 -11.44
C ASP A 75 8.10 -8.12 -10.78
N PRO A 76 7.44 -7.21 -10.03
CA PRO A 76 6.21 -7.54 -9.34
C PRO A 76 5.07 -7.77 -10.34
N SER A 77 4.35 -8.88 -10.20
CA SER A 77 3.15 -9.16 -10.97
C SER A 77 1.97 -8.29 -10.55
N LYS A 78 1.99 -7.74 -9.32
CA LYS A 78 0.91 -6.90 -8.78
C LYS A 78 1.44 -5.74 -7.95
N PHE A 79 0.78 -4.59 -8.12
CA PHE A 79 0.99 -3.38 -7.35
C PHE A 79 -0.34 -2.98 -6.70
N ILE A 80 -0.34 -2.85 -5.38
CA ILE A 80 -1.54 -2.63 -4.58
C ILE A 80 -1.32 -1.42 -3.67
N GLY A 81 -2.29 -0.52 -3.62
CA GLY A 81 -2.34 0.57 -2.66
C GLY A 81 -3.39 0.29 -1.59
N ILE A 82 -3.08 0.57 -0.33
CA ILE A 82 -4.06 0.51 0.76
C ILE A 82 -3.99 1.81 1.56
N ILE A 83 -5.13 2.49 1.69
CA ILE A 83 -5.25 3.63 2.61
C ILE A 83 -5.82 3.10 3.92
N HIS A 84 -4.99 3.08 4.96
CA HIS A 84 -5.40 2.76 6.31
C HIS A 84 -5.84 4.03 7.03
N SER A 85 -7.10 4.05 7.49
CA SER A 85 -7.62 5.20 8.24
C SER A 85 -8.06 4.84 9.64
N SER A 86 -7.57 5.59 10.63
CA SER A 86 -7.87 5.33 12.04
C SER A 86 -9.21 5.91 12.51
N LYS A 87 -9.91 6.73 11.72
CA LYS A 87 -11.20 7.34 12.13
C LYS A 87 -12.29 7.32 11.06
N LYS A 88 -12.07 7.95 9.91
CA LYS A 88 -13.15 8.25 8.96
C LYS A 88 -12.71 8.19 7.52
N PHE A 89 -13.60 7.70 6.68
CA PHE A 89 -13.50 7.81 5.23
C PHE A 89 -14.40 8.93 4.72
N ASP A 90 -13.82 9.90 4.02
CA ASP A 90 -14.59 10.86 3.26
C ASP A 90 -15.33 10.16 2.10
N PRO A 91 -16.66 10.29 1.96
CA PRO A 91 -17.41 9.62 0.91
C PRO A 91 -17.00 10.02 -0.51
N ILE A 92 -16.57 11.27 -0.71
CA ILE A 92 -16.06 11.75 -2.01
C ILE A 92 -14.73 11.06 -2.31
N ALA A 93 -13.85 10.95 -1.31
CA ALA A 93 -12.59 10.22 -1.44
C ALA A 93 -12.80 8.74 -1.75
N VAL A 94 -13.78 8.08 -1.11
CA VAL A 94 -14.13 6.68 -1.41
C VAL A 94 -14.61 6.52 -2.86
N LYS A 95 -15.48 7.42 -3.32
CA LYS A 95 -15.95 7.44 -4.72
C LYS A 95 -14.81 7.76 -5.69
N TYR A 96 -13.84 8.57 -5.27
CA TYR A 96 -12.66 8.88 -6.07
C TYR A 96 -11.75 7.66 -6.19
N LEU A 97 -11.45 6.98 -5.08
CA LEU A 97 -10.71 5.71 -5.04
C LEU A 97 -11.33 4.67 -5.97
N SER A 98 -12.66 4.48 -5.90
CA SER A 98 -13.35 3.48 -6.73
C SER A 98 -13.25 3.76 -8.23
N LYS A 99 -13.01 5.02 -8.63
CA LYS A 99 -12.76 5.40 -10.04
C LYS A 99 -11.31 5.23 -10.45
N LYS A 100 -10.37 5.23 -9.50
CA LYS A 100 -8.93 5.16 -9.76
C LYS A 100 -8.38 3.74 -9.71
N THR A 101 -8.99 2.85 -8.94
CA THR A 101 -8.66 1.43 -8.94
C THR A 101 -8.98 0.82 -10.32
N GLY A 102 -8.06 0.04 -10.91
CA GLY A 102 -8.20 -0.43 -12.29
C GLY A 102 -6.98 -1.19 -12.85
N LYS A 103 -6.88 -1.29 -14.19
CA LYS A 103 -5.91 -2.16 -14.92
C LYS A 103 -4.42 -1.91 -14.60
N GLY A 104 -4.07 -0.79 -13.96
CA GLY A 104 -2.70 -0.49 -13.53
C GLY A 104 -2.40 -0.82 -12.07
N PHE A 105 -3.35 -0.51 -11.18
CA PHE A 105 -3.20 -0.63 -9.73
C PHE A 105 -4.54 -1.01 -9.10
N ILE A 106 -4.49 -1.88 -8.10
CA ILE A 106 -5.62 -2.10 -7.20
C ILE A 106 -5.42 -1.16 -6.01
N ILE A 107 -6.41 -0.31 -5.73
CA ILE A 107 -6.39 0.57 -4.56
C ILE A 107 -7.59 0.21 -3.69
N ASP A 108 -7.33 0.02 -2.41
CA ASP A 108 -8.30 -0.37 -1.40
C ASP A 108 -8.14 0.50 -0.14
N LYS A 109 -9.05 0.33 0.82
CA LYS A 109 -9.06 1.04 2.10
C LYS A 109 -9.20 0.07 3.27
N ALA A 110 -8.61 0.40 4.41
CA ALA A 110 -8.71 -0.37 5.64
C ALA A 110 -9.05 0.54 6.83
N GLU A 111 -10.10 0.21 7.57
CA GLU A 111 -10.65 1.08 8.65
C GLU A 111 -10.02 0.84 10.02
N CYS A 112 -9.21 -0.20 10.16
CA CYS A 112 -8.41 -0.49 11.34
C CYS A 112 -7.29 -1.47 10.99
N CYS A 113 -6.37 -1.69 11.94
CA CYS A 113 -5.24 -2.60 11.74
C CYS A 113 -5.67 -4.03 11.44
N ASP A 114 -6.72 -4.54 12.09
CA ASP A 114 -7.22 -5.90 11.85
C ASP A 114 -7.71 -6.06 10.40
N ILE A 115 -8.40 -5.06 9.87
CA ILE A 115 -8.87 -5.06 8.47
C ILE A 115 -7.71 -4.90 7.50
N LEU A 116 -6.70 -4.09 7.82
CA LEU A 116 -5.48 -3.94 7.03
C LEU A 116 -4.75 -5.29 6.91
N ILE A 117 -4.49 -5.93 8.06
CA ILE A 117 -3.84 -7.24 8.15
C ILE A 117 -4.64 -8.27 7.36
N LYS A 118 -5.96 -8.36 7.55
CA LYS A 118 -6.81 -9.31 6.84
C LYS A 118 -6.75 -9.12 5.31
N LYS A 119 -6.73 -7.88 4.82
CA LYS A 119 -6.59 -7.57 3.39
C LYS A 119 -5.25 -8.05 2.84
N ILE A 120 -4.16 -7.78 3.57
CA ILE A 120 -2.82 -8.25 3.19
C ILE A 120 -2.77 -9.80 3.19
N GLU A 121 -3.31 -10.46 4.21
CA GLU A 121 -3.43 -11.92 4.29
C GLU A 121 -4.23 -12.49 3.10
N GLN A 122 -5.34 -11.86 2.73
CA GLN A 122 -6.17 -12.27 1.58
C GLN A 122 -5.44 -12.12 0.23
N ILE A 123 -4.64 -11.08 0.06
CA ILE A 123 -3.79 -10.89 -1.13
C ILE A 123 -2.86 -12.09 -1.31
N PHE A 124 -2.29 -12.61 -0.22
CA PHE A 124 -1.45 -13.81 -0.26
C PHE A 124 -2.24 -15.09 -0.43
N TYR A 125 -3.39 -15.23 0.23
CA TYR A 125 -4.21 -16.44 0.13
C TYR A 125 -4.74 -16.65 -1.31
N ASN A 126 -5.22 -15.59 -1.95
CA ASN A 126 -5.70 -15.64 -3.33
C ASN A 126 -4.59 -15.95 -4.35
N ARG A 127 -3.32 -15.81 -3.97
CA ARG A 127 -2.19 -16.26 -4.79
C ARG A 127 -2.06 -17.79 -4.81
N ARG A 128 -2.39 -18.47 -3.72
CA ARG A 128 -2.29 -19.94 -3.61
C ARG A 128 -3.36 -20.69 -4.41
N ILE A 129 -4.48 -20.04 -4.74
CA ILE A 129 -5.59 -20.65 -5.51
C ILE A 129 -5.39 -20.51 -7.02
N ASN A 130 -4.53 -19.58 -7.46
CA ASN A 130 -4.25 -19.34 -8.88
C ASN A 130 -2.91 -19.94 -9.34
N LEU A 131 -2.36 -20.90 -8.57
CA LEU A 131 -1.24 -21.78 -8.92
C LEU A 131 -1.76 -23.21 -8.99
#